data_AF-A0A2M6YD76-F1
#
_entry.id   AF-A0A2M6YD76-F1
#
_cell.length_a   1.000
_cell.length_b   1.000
_cell.length_c   1.000
_cell.angle_alpha   90.00
_cell.angle_beta   90.00
_cell.angle_gamma   90.00
#
_symmetry.space_group_name_H-M   'P 1'
#
loop_
_entity.id
_entity.type
_entity.pdbx_description
1 polymer ?
#
loop_
_entity_poly.entity_id
_entity_poly.type
_entity_poly.pdbx_seq_one_letter_code
_entity_poly.pdbx_strand_id
1 'polypeptide(L)'
;MRYSHLLQKSRKQHILKYHFASGVISWVWIIVSFLLIGFLFSFSSLDLKQVLSGFVVSLVRTTISYLIAVILAVIIALAITANRWIEAILLPIFDVLQSFPSFALFPVLVVALKNSPEMIIILVLSVTMIWPILFSIIGGIKNRRQDFEDAAEIFGVHGWKRFLYLEIPELMPSIATGSIVGWGEGWEFIIGAELLVKTNIGIGTYLGFLGNNQENVALAFGIIILLMLLYIINRLIWLPLLTKVTSYSMED
;
A
#
# COMPACT_ATOMS: atom_id res chain seq x y z
N MET A 1 21.56 -55.66 1.41
CA MET A 1 20.93 -55.28 2.70
C MET A 1 21.02 -53.80 3.08
N ARG A 2 21.93 -52.97 2.55
CA ARG A 2 22.08 -51.55 2.95
C ARG A 2 21.03 -50.59 2.35
N TYR A 3 20.42 -50.94 1.21
CA TYR A 3 19.43 -50.11 0.52
C TYR A 3 18.04 -50.10 1.18
N SER A 4 17.60 -51.20 1.78
CA SER A 4 16.30 -51.29 2.46
C SER A 4 16.24 -50.40 3.72
N HIS A 5 17.35 -50.28 4.43
CA HIS A 5 17.46 -49.44 5.64
C HIS A 5 17.37 -47.94 5.32
N LEU A 6 17.89 -47.51 4.16
CA LEU A 6 17.81 -46.12 3.70
C LEU A 6 16.40 -45.76 3.24
N LEU A 7 15.71 -46.67 2.55
CA LEU A 7 14.31 -46.51 2.15
C LEU A 7 13.36 -46.45 3.37
N GLN A 8 13.61 -47.27 4.39
CA GLN A 8 12.80 -47.27 5.61
C GLN A 8 12.99 -45.98 6.45
N LYS A 9 14.21 -45.44 6.49
CA LYS A 9 14.51 -44.15 7.14
C LYS A 9 13.87 -42.98 6.41
N SER A 10 13.94 -42.96 5.08
CA SER A 10 13.28 -41.95 4.23
C SER A 10 11.75 -41.96 4.38
N ARG A 11 11.13 -43.17 4.36
CA ARG A 11 9.68 -43.33 4.52
C ARG A 11 9.19 -42.86 5.89
N LYS A 12 9.92 -43.16 6.98
CA LYS A 12 9.60 -42.65 8.33
C LYS A 12 9.68 -41.12 8.40
N GLN A 13 10.68 -40.51 7.77
CA GLN A 13 10.82 -39.04 7.75
C GLN A 13 9.70 -38.35 6.95
N HIS A 14 9.27 -38.94 5.84
CA HIS A 14 8.12 -38.44 5.07
C HIS A 14 6.80 -38.53 5.86
N ILE A 15 6.56 -39.65 6.54
CA ILE A 15 5.35 -39.85 7.36
C ILE A 15 5.35 -38.87 8.55
N LEU A 16 6.49 -38.63 9.19
CA LEU A 16 6.59 -37.69 10.31
C LEU A 16 6.30 -36.24 9.89
N LYS A 17 6.81 -35.82 8.72
CA LYS A 17 6.53 -34.49 8.14
C LYS A 17 5.04 -34.33 7.80
N TYR A 18 4.40 -35.37 7.28
CA TYR A 18 2.98 -35.33 6.92
C TYR A 18 2.08 -35.22 8.16
N HIS A 19 2.35 -35.99 9.23
CA HIS A 19 1.61 -35.88 10.49
C HIS A 19 1.82 -34.54 11.20
N PHE A 20 3.03 -33.98 11.10
CA PHE A 20 3.32 -32.64 11.62
C PHE A 20 2.55 -31.57 10.84
N ALA A 21 2.58 -31.61 9.50
CA ALA A 21 1.85 -30.69 8.65
C ALA A 21 0.32 -30.81 8.85
N SER A 22 -0.22 -32.02 8.94
CA SER A 22 -1.65 -32.23 9.22
C SER A 22 -2.04 -31.73 10.61
N GLY A 23 -1.17 -31.90 11.61
CA GLY A 23 -1.38 -31.36 12.95
C GLY A 23 -1.47 -29.84 12.94
N VAL A 24 -0.52 -29.17 12.29
CA VAL A 24 -0.53 -27.70 12.15
C VAL A 24 -1.81 -27.23 11.45
N ILE A 25 -2.20 -27.89 10.35
CA ILE A 25 -3.42 -27.57 9.61
C ILE A 25 -4.66 -27.75 10.48
N SER A 26 -4.77 -28.85 11.26
CA SER A 26 -5.88 -29.08 12.17
C SER A 26 -5.97 -28.02 13.27
N TRP A 27 -4.83 -27.61 13.86
CA TRP A 27 -4.81 -26.53 14.84
C TRP A 27 -5.22 -25.19 14.24
N VAL A 28 -4.79 -24.88 13.01
CA VAL A 28 -5.25 -23.69 12.28
C VAL A 28 -6.77 -23.74 12.09
N TRP A 29 -7.34 -24.87 11.67
CA TRP A 29 -8.78 -25.01 11.51
C TRP A 29 -9.56 -24.87 12.82
N ILE A 30 -9.06 -25.40 13.92
CA ILE A 30 -9.69 -25.27 15.24
C ILE A 30 -9.70 -23.80 15.69
N ILE A 31 -8.59 -23.08 15.51
CA ILE A 31 -8.50 -21.65 15.81
C ILE A 31 -9.50 -20.88 14.93
N VAL A 32 -9.54 -21.17 13.63
CA VAL A 32 -10.47 -20.55 12.68
C VAL A 32 -11.93 -20.82 13.05
N SER A 33 -12.28 -22.06 13.43
CA SER A 33 -13.63 -22.42 13.85
C SER A 33 -14.03 -21.76 15.17
N PHE A 34 -13.11 -21.65 16.14
CA PHE A 34 -13.36 -20.95 17.40
C PHE A 34 -13.59 -19.45 17.18
N LEU A 35 -12.78 -18.83 16.31
CA LEU A 35 -12.97 -17.46 15.87
C LEU A 35 -14.30 -17.27 15.11
N LEU A 36 -14.72 -18.24 14.29
CA LEU A 36 -16.01 -18.23 13.58
C LEU A 36 -17.23 -18.38 14.51
N ILE A 37 -17.11 -19.14 15.59
CA ILE A 37 -18.19 -19.24 16.58
C ILE A 37 -18.29 -17.93 17.36
N GLY A 38 -17.15 -17.37 17.81
CA GLY A 38 -17.12 -16.02 18.39
C GLY A 38 -17.68 -14.96 17.44
N PHE A 39 -17.42 -15.10 16.12
CA PHE A 39 -17.93 -14.24 15.06
C PHE A 39 -19.46 -14.21 15.02
N LEU A 40 -20.14 -15.36 15.11
CA LEU A 40 -21.61 -15.40 15.06
C LEU A 40 -22.27 -14.78 16.30
N PHE A 41 -21.68 -14.92 17.49
CA PHE A 41 -22.24 -14.36 18.71
C PHE A 41 -22.04 -12.85 18.84
N SER A 42 -20.87 -12.33 18.46
CA SER A 42 -20.53 -10.90 18.61
C SER A 42 -20.73 -10.04 17.36
N PHE A 43 -21.07 -10.63 16.21
CA PHE A 43 -21.56 -9.85 15.07
C PHE A 43 -22.77 -8.97 15.45
N SER A 44 -23.56 -9.42 16.44
CA SER A 44 -24.71 -8.67 16.97
C SER A 44 -24.34 -7.35 17.66
N SER A 45 -23.11 -7.20 18.18
CA SER A 45 -22.66 -5.99 18.88
C SER A 45 -21.88 -5.02 17.98
N LEU A 46 -21.53 -5.42 16.75
CA LEU A 46 -20.76 -4.57 15.84
C LEU A 46 -21.70 -3.75 14.95
N ASP A 47 -21.56 -2.42 14.99
CA ASP A 47 -22.31 -1.55 14.10
C ASP A 47 -21.69 -1.56 12.70
N LEU A 48 -22.21 -2.44 11.83
CA LEU A 48 -21.73 -2.59 10.47
C LEU A 48 -21.85 -1.29 9.66
N LYS A 49 -22.83 -0.42 9.98
CA LYS A 49 -22.97 0.87 9.29
C LYS A 49 -21.81 1.78 9.62
N GLN A 50 -21.37 1.81 10.88
CA GLN A 50 -20.20 2.62 11.28
C GLN A 50 -18.90 2.08 10.68
N VAL A 51 -18.73 0.75 10.62
CA VAL A 51 -17.57 0.15 9.95
C VAL A 51 -17.52 0.50 8.47
N LEU A 52 -18.63 0.28 7.74
CA LEU A 52 -18.66 0.51 6.30
C LEU A 52 -18.58 2.00 5.95
N SER A 53 -19.31 2.87 6.66
CA SER A 53 -19.23 4.32 6.43
C SER A 53 -17.87 4.88 6.80
N GLY A 54 -17.29 4.45 7.93
CA GLY A 54 -15.93 4.79 8.33
C GLY A 54 -14.91 4.36 7.28
N PHE A 55 -15.00 3.13 6.80
CA PHE A 55 -14.13 2.63 5.74
C PHE A 55 -14.24 3.44 4.45
N VAL A 56 -15.46 3.78 4.00
CA VAL A 56 -15.64 4.58 2.78
C VAL A 56 -15.02 5.97 2.95
N VAL A 57 -15.19 6.62 4.09
CA VAL A 57 -14.59 7.93 4.35
C VAL A 57 -13.05 7.84 4.34
N SER A 58 -12.48 6.85 5.03
CA SER A 58 -11.03 6.61 5.04
C SER A 58 -10.49 6.27 3.65
N LEU A 59 -11.24 5.49 2.86
CA LEU A 59 -10.92 5.17 1.47
C LEU A 59 -10.88 6.43 0.60
N VAL A 60 -11.86 7.33 0.75
CA VAL A 60 -11.89 8.61 0.02
C VAL A 60 -10.69 9.48 0.39
N ARG A 61 -10.40 9.66 1.69
CA ARG A 61 -9.22 10.41 2.16
C ARG A 61 -7.93 9.83 1.61
N THR A 62 -7.78 8.51 1.68
CA THR A 62 -6.62 7.78 1.17
C THR A 62 -6.48 7.97 -0.34
N THR A 63 -7.58 7.87 -1.08
CA THR A 63 -7.60 8.07 -2.54
C THR A 63 -7.22 9.48 -2.93
N ILE A 64 -7.78 10.51 -2.28
CA ILE A 64 -7.44 11.91 -2.57
C ILE A 64 -5.94 12.15 -2.32
N SER A 65 -5.44 11.67 -1.18
CA SER A 65 -4.03 11.82 -0.80
C SER A 65 -3.11 11.10 -1.78
N TYR A 66 -3.49 9.89 -2.19
CA TYR A 66 -2.78 9.11 -3.20
C TYR A 66 -2.71 9.82 -4.54
N LEU A 67 -3.81 10.40 -5.03
CA LEU A 67 -3.81 11.15 -6.29
C LEU A 67 -2.88 12.37 -6.23
N ILE A 68 -2.90 13.10 -5.11
CA ILE A 68 -1.98 14.21 -4.87
C ILE A 68 -0.53 13.70 -4.89
N ALA A 69 -0.25 12.62 -4.17
CA ALA A 69 1.08 12.02 -4.10
C ALA A 69 1.60 11.58 -5.47
N VAL A 70 0.78 10.91 -6.30
CA VAL A 70 1.16 10.50 -7.66
C VAL A 70 1.47 11.72 -8.52
N ILE A 71 0.61 12.74 -8.52
CA ILE A 71 0.81 13.95 -9.33
C ILE A 71 2.13 14.63 -8.92
N LEU A 72 2.35 14.82 -7.63
CA LEU A 72 3.58 15.42 -7.12
C LEU A 72 4.80 14.57 -7.44
N ALA A 73 4.73 13.25 -7.22
CA ALA A 73 5.83 12.33 -7.50
C ALA A 73 6.23 12.36 -8.99
N VAL A 74 5.26 12.34 -9.91
CA VAL A 74 5.53 12.43 -11.36
C VAL A 74 6.20 13.75 -11.69
N ILE A 75 5.66 14.89 -11.24
CA ILE A 75 6.23 16.22 -11.52
C ILE A 75 7.65 16.32 -10.99
N ILE A 76 7.86 15.89 -9.75
CA ILE A 76 9.15 15.97 -9.06
C ILE A 76 10.17 15.02 -9.70
N ALA A 77 9.79 13.78 -10.02
CA ALA A 77 10.68 12.82 -10.67
C ALA A 77 11.24 13.39 -11.97
N LEU A 78 10.36 13.88 -12.85
CA LEU A 78 10.74 14.44 -14.14
C LEU A 78 11.62 15.67 -14.00
N ALA A 79 11.29 16.56 -13.05
CA ALA A 79 12.07 17.77 -12.79
C ALA A 79 13.49 17.44 -12.30
N ILE A 80 13.63 16.42 -11.45
CA ILE A 80 14.92 15.98 -10.92
C ILE A 80 15.76 15.29 -11.99
N THR A 81 15.17 14.39 -12.77
CA THR A 81 15.89 13.61 -13.79
C THR A 81 16.19 14.41 -15.06
N ALA A 82 15.60 15.59 -15.23
CA ALA A 82 15.86 16.44 -16.40
C ALA A 82 17.29 17.01 -16.44
N ASN A 83 17.99 17.11 -15.31
CA ASN A 83 19.34 17.67 -15.26
C ASN A 83 20.22 16.91 -14.27
N ARG A 84 21.33 16.36 -14.77
CA ARG A 84 22.32 15.60 -13.98
C ARG A 84 22.83 16.33 -12.74
N TRP A 85 22.94 17.66 -12.78
CA TRP A 85 23.34 18.46 -11.62
C TRP A 85 22.24 18.58 -10.57
N ILE A 86 20.99 18.83 -11.01
CA ILE A 86 19.82 18.87 -10.12
C ILE A 86 19.66 17.51 -9.46
N GLU A 87 19.77 16.44 -10.25
CA GLU A 87 19.72 15.07 -9.78
C GLU A 87 20.78 14.77 -8.72
N ALA A 88 22.05 15.08 -8.99
CA ALA A 88 23.16 14.82 -8.07
C ALA A 88 23.03 15.55 -6.73
N ILE A 89 22.30 16.67 -6.69
CA ILE A 89 22.07 17.46 -5.47
C ILE A 89 20.79 17.03 -4.75
N LEU A 90 19.67 16.90 -5.47
CA LEU A 90 18.36 16.67 -4.87
C LEU A 90 18.13 15.22 -4.47
N LEU A 91 18.65 14.23 -5.21
CA LEU A 91 18.44 12.83 -4.84
C LEU A 91 18.99 12.49 -3.46
N PRO A 92 20.23 12.85 -3.08
CA PRO A 92 20.72 12.61 -1.71
C PRO A 92 19.89 13.32 -0.64
N ILE A 93 19.42 14.54 -0.92
CA ILE A 93 18.55 15.27 0.02
C ILE A 93 17.24 14.52 0.22
N PHE A 94 16.64 14.03 -0.86
CA PHE A 94 15.37 13.30 -0.79
C PHE A 94 15.51 11.92 -0.16
N ASP A 95 16.64 11.25 -0.37
CA ASP A 95 16.97 9.99 0.30
C ASP A 95 17.05 10.15 1.83
N VAL A 96 17.57 11.29 2.28
CA VAL A 96 17.54 11.67 3.71
C VAL A 96 16.12 12.07 4.14
N LEU A 97 15.40 12.85 3.34
CA LEU A 97 14.04 13.31 3.69
C LEU A 97 13.03 12.17 3.76
N GLN A 98 13.13 11.12 2.93
CA GLN A 98 12.24 9.95 3.05
C GLN A 98 12.47 9.18 4.34
N SER A 99 13.70 9.24 4.88
CA SER A 99 14.02 8.63 6.18
C SER A 99 13.44 9.44 7.35
N PHE A 100 13.02 10.69 7.10
CA PHE A 100 12.28 11.46 8.08
C PHE A 100 10.87 10.88 8.20
N PRO A 101 10.50 10.28 9.35
CA PRO A 101 9.22 9.60 9.44
C PRO A 101 8.10 10.63 9.23
N SER A 102 7.15 10.35 8.34
CA SER A 102 5.95 11.19 8.16
C SER A 102 5.22 11.44 9.49
N PHE A 103 5.36 10.51 10.44
CA PHE A 103 4.92 10.65 11.83
C PHE A 103 5.53 11.86 12.56
N ALA A 104 6.75 12.29 12.25
CA ALA A 104 7.37 13.46 12.88
C ALA A 104 6.75 14.78 12.39
N LEU A 105 6.29 14.84 11.14
CA LEU A 105 5.53 16.01 10.64
C LEU A 105 4.12 16.07 11.23
N PHE A 106 3.56 14.93 11.62
CA PHE A 106 2.16 14.84 11.99
C PHE A 106 1.77 15.73 13.18
N PRO A 107 2.48 15.74 14.33
CA PRO A 107 2.21 16.66 15.44
C PRO A 107 2.30 18.14 15.03
N VAL A 108 3.25 18.49 14.16
CA VAL A 108 3.41 19.86 13.66
C VAL A 108 2.18 20.28 12.86
N LEU A 109 1.69 19.42 11.97
CA LEU A 109 0.46 19.67 11.21
C LEU A 109 -0.77 19.76 12.12
N VAL A 110 -0.89 18.91 13.14
CA VAL A 110 -1.98 18.97 14.13
C VAL A 110 -1.99 20.31 14.87
N VAL A 111 -0.82 20.84 15.24
CA VAL A 111 -0.71 22.14 15.92
C VAL A 111 -0.93 23.31 14.97
N ALA A 112 -0.44 23.23 13.74
CA ALA A 112 -0.55 24.30 12.75
C ALA A 112 -1.97 24.43 12.16
N LEU A 113 -2.66 23.30 11.97
CA LEU A 113 -3.95 23.20 11.28
C LEU A 113 -5.07 22.69 12.21
N LYS A 114 -5.04 23.09 13.48
CA LYS A 114 -5.96 22.61 14.54
C LYS A 114 -7.44 22.53 14.15
N ASN A 115 -7.90 23.46 13.31
CA ASN A 115 -9.31 23.57 12.89
C ASN A 115 -9.60 22.88 11.55
N SER A 116 -8.65 22.13 10.99
CA SER A 116 -8.73 21.56 9.64
C SER A 116 -8.29 20.09 9.63
N PRO A 117 -9.03 19.20 10.32
CA PRO A 117 -8.67 17.80 10.47
C PRO A 117 -8.52 17.06 9.14
N GLU A 118 -9.40 17.33 8.17
CA GLU A 118 -9.32 16.74 6.82
C GLU A 118 -8.02 17.13 6.11
N MET A 119 -7.62 18.40 6.22
CA MET A 119 -6.42 18.91 5.58
C MET A 119 -5.15 18.31 6.21
N ILE A 120 -5.14 18.15 7.54
CA ILE A 120 -4.05 17.46 8.23
C ILE A 120 -3.89 16.04 7.69
N ILE A 121 -4.98 15.28 7.65
CA ILE A 121 -4.96 13.88 7.19
C ILE A 121 -4.51 13.79 5.73
N ILE A 122 -5.08 14.60 4.84
CA ILE A 122 -4.74 14.55 3.42
C ILE A 122 -3.27 14.91 3.20
N LEU A 123 -2.75 15.94 3.87
CA LEU A 123 -1.36 16.37 3.71
C LEU A 123 -0.38 15.32 4.23
N VAL A 124 -0.61 14.80 5.43
CA VAL A 124 0.32 13.84 6.03
C VAL A 124 0.33 12.52 5.24
N LEU A 125 -0.82 12.04 4.78
CA LEU A 125 -0.88 10.87 3.89
C LEU A 125 -0.19 11.13 2.56
N SER A 126 -0.40 12.30 1.95
CA SER A 126 0.24 12.64 0.68
C SER A 126 1.77 12.61 0.82
N VAL A 127 2.30 13.15 1.92
CA VAL A 127 3.74 13.11 2.23
C VAL A 127 4.22 11.69 2.53
N THR A 128 3.41 10.84 3.16
CA THR A 128 3.76 9.43 3.35
C THR A 128 3.86 8.70 2.02
N MET A 129 2.82 8.78 1.18
CA MET A 129 2.71 7.99 -0.04
C MET A 129 3.68 8.43 -1.15
N ILE A 130 4.16 9.68 -1.13
CA ILE A 130 4.94 10.24 -2.25
C ILE A 130 6.27 9.53 -2.47
N TRP A 131 6.96 9.11 -1.41
CA TRP A 131 8.32 8.60 -1.48
C TRP A 131 8.46 7.30 -2.28
N PRO A 132 7.72 6.22 -1.96
CA PRO A 132 7.81 4.98 -2.74
C PRO A 132 7.41 5.19 -4.20
N ILE A 133 6.44 6.08 -4.47
CA ILE A 133 6.02 6.42 -5.84
C ILE A 133 7.14 7.15 -6.57
N LEU A 134 7.70 8.21 -5.96
CA LEU A 134 8.75 9.04 -6.52
C LEU A 134 9.99 8.22 -6.87
N PHE A 135 10.51 7.43 -5.93
CA PHE A 135 11.71 6.64 -6.16
C PHE A 135 11.50 5.48 -7.13
N SER A 136 10.29 4.90 -7.18
CA SER A 136 9.96 3.92 -8.21
C SER A 136 10.00 4.55 -9.60
N ILE A 137 9.39 5.74 -9.78
CA ILE A 137 9.42 6.48 -11.05
C ILE A 137 10.86 6.84 -11.45
N ILE A 138 11.67 7.37 -10.53
CA ILE A 138 13.08 7.70 -10.80
C ILE A 138 13.85 6.46 -11.24
N GLY A 139 13.65 5.32 -10.55
CA GLY A 139 14.24 4.04 -10.94
C GLY A 139 13.80 3.60 -12.34
N GLY A 140 12.52 3.79 -12.68
CA GLY A 140 11.96 3.55 -14.00
C GLY A 140 12.64 4.37 -15.10
N ILE A 141 12.75 5.69 -14.90
CA ILE A 141 13.41 6.61 -15.84
C ILE A 141 14.86 6.17 -16.07
N LYS A 142 15.58 5.78 -15.02
CA LYS A 142 16.99 5.38 -15.11
C LYS A 142 17.21 4.05 -15.83
N ASN A 143 16.21 3.17 -15.83
CA ASN A 143 16.26 1.86 -16.49
C ASN A 143 15.69 1.89 -17.92
N ARG A 144 15.30 3.07 -18.42
CA ARG A 144 14.83 3.26 -19.80
C ARG A 144 15.89 2.79 -20.81
N ARG A 145 15.43 2.09 -21.84
CA ARG A 145 16.27 1.73 -22.99
C ARG A 145 16.41 2.92 -23.92
N GLN A 146 17.63 3.20 -24.36
CA GLN A 146 17.96 4.31 -25.26
C GLN A 146 17.18 4.25 -26.60
N ASP A 147 16.81 3.05 -27.03
CA ASP A 147 16.01 2.76 -28.23
C ASP A 147 14.68 3.56 -28.29
N PHE A 148 14.02 3.82 -27.15
CA PHE A 148 12.78 4.59 -27.09
C PHE A 148 13.00 6.10 -27.33
N GLU A 149 14.13 6.62 -26.87
CA GLU A 149 14.52 8.01 -27.07
C GLU A 149 14.91 8.27 -28.53
N ASP A 150 15.65 7.34 -29.13
CA ASP A 150 16.04 7.39 -30.55
C ASP A 150 14.80 7.33 -31.46
N ALA A 151 13.83 6.46 -31.16
CA ALA A 151 12.58 6.39 -31.90
C ALA A 151 11.76 7.69 -31.80
N ALA A 152 11.66 8.28 -30.61
CA ALA A 152 10.94 9.55 -30.42
C ALA A 152 11.55 10.70 -31.21
N GLU A 153 12.88 10.74 -31.33
CA GLU A 153 13.61 11.70 -32.15
C GLU A 153 13.35 11.48 -33.64
N ILE A 154 13.41 10.22 -34.12
CA ILE A 154 13.14 9.86 -35.52
C ILE A 154 11.72 10.26 -35.95
N PHE A 155 10.71 10.03 -35.10
CA PHE A 155 9.31 10.39 -35.37
C PHE A 155 8.98 11.86 -35.08
N GLY A 156 9.95 12.65 -34.59
CA GLY A 156 9.80 14.08 -34.33
C GLY A 156 8.74 14.42 -33.27
N VAL A 157 8.52 13.53 -32.30
CA VAL A 157 7.51 13.74 -31.24
C VAL A 157 8.13 14.56 -30.11
N HIS A 158 7.61 15.76 -29.88
CA HIS A 158 8.16 16.72 -28.90
C HIS A 158 7.11 17.25 -27.92
N GLY A 159 7.58 17.81 -26.80
CA GLY A 159 6.78 18.56 -25.83
C GLY A 159 5.68 17.72 -25.15
N TRP A 160 4.50 18.31 -24.97
CA TRP A 160 3.41 17.72 -24.19
C TRP A 160 2.87 16.41 -24.77
N LYS A 161 2.93 16.24 -26.09
CA LYS A 161 2.53 14.99 -26.75
C LYS A 161 3.50 13.85 -26.47
N ARG A 162 4.81 14.12 -26.51
CA ARG A 162 5.84 13.15 -26.13
C ARG A 162 5.64 12.71 -24.68
N PHE A 163 5.43 13.68 -23.79
CA PHE A 163 5.20 13.40 -22.39
C PHE A 163 3.98 12.47 -22.17
N LEU A 164 2.81 12.84 -22.69
CA LEU A 164 1.57 12.09 -22.44
C LEU A 164 1.49 10.73 -23.15
N TYR A 165 2.04 10.62 -24.36
CA TYR A 165 1.84 9.44 -25.21
C TYR A 165 3.05 8.52 -25.31
N LEU A 166 4.24 8.97 -24.90
CA LEU A 166 5.46 8.18 -24.91
C LEU A 166 5.97 7.95 -23.48
N GLU A 167 6.30 9.04 -22.77
CA GLU A 167 6.99 8.94 -21.48
C GLU A 167 6.08 8.42 -20.36
N ILE A 168 4.83 8.90 -20.28
CA ILE A 168 3.89 8.46 -19.24
C ILE A 168 3.55 6.96 -19.37
N PRO A 169 3.16 6.42 -20.54
CA PRO A 169 2.89 5.00 -20.71
C PRO A 169 4.09 4.11 -20.34
N GLU A 170 5.30 4.51 -20.74
CA GLU A 170 6.53 3.79 -20.43
C GLU A 170 6.82 3.76 -18.93
N LEU A 171 6.50 4.84 -18.21
CA LEU A 171 6.68 4.94 -16.76
C LEU A 171 5.53 4.30 -15.97
N MET A 172 4.43 3.88 -16.62
CA MET A 172 3.29 3.27 -15.93
C MET A 172 3.68 2.10 -15.02
N PRO A 173 4.57 1.14 -15.40
CA PRO A 173 4.99 0.05 -14.51
C PRO A 173 5.63 0.55 -13.23
N SER A 174 6.46 1.58 -13.35
CA SER A 174 7.16 2.20 -12.23
C SER A 174 6.19 2.99 -11.34
N ILE A 175 5.23 3.71 -11.94
CA ILE A 175 4.15 4.37 -11.21
C ILE A 175 3.33 3.32 -10.46
N ALA A 176 2.87 2.27 -11.13
CA ALA A 176 2.02 1.23 -10.54
C ALA A 176 2.69 0.50 -9.37
N THR A 177 3.96 0.12 -9.53
CA THR A 177 4.74 -0.55 -8.48
C THR A 177 4.95 0.34 -7.25
N GLY A 178 5.35 1.60 -7.46
CA GLY A 178 5.49 2.57 -6.38
C GLY A 178 4.15 2.89 -5.71
N SER A 179 3.07 2.97 -6.49
CA SER A 179 1.72 3.19 -6.01
C SER A 179 1.19 2.08 -5.12
N ILE A 180 1.50 0.81 -5.41
CA ILE A 180 1.09 -0.32 -4.55
C ILE A 180 1.73 -0.19 -3.17
N VAL A 181 3.03 0.14 -3.12
CA VAL A 181 3.76 0.32 -1.85
C VAL A 181 3.23 1.54 -1.10
N GLY A 182 3.15 2.69 -1.76
CA GLY A 182 2.65 3.93 -1.15
C GLY A 182 1.21 3.79 -0.66
N TRP A 183 0.34 3.12 -1.42
CA TRP A 183 -1.03 2.83 -0.97
C TRP A 183 -1.06 1.98 0.30
N GLY A 184 -0.16 0.99 0.42
CA GLY A 184 0.00 0.19 1.63
C GLY A 184 0.38 1.04 2.84
N GLU A 185 1.40 1.90 2.70
CA GLU A 185 1.81 2.84 3.76
C GLU A 185 0.69 3.82 4.13
N GLY A 186 -0.08 4.25 3.14
CA GLY A 186 -1.25 5.09 3.34
C GLY A 186 -2.33 4.47 4.23
N TRP A 187 -2.62 3.18 4.03
CA TRP A 187 -3.57 2.44 4.86
C TRP A 187 -3.09 2.21 6.28
N GLU A 188 -1.79 1.99 6.45
CA GLU A 188 -1.19 1.91 7.78
C GLU A 188 -1.35 3.26 8.51
N PHE A 189 -1.05 4.35 7.82
CA PHE A 189 -1.02 5.68 8.41
C PHE A 189 -2.42 6.25 8.69
N ILE A 190 -3.40 6.07 7.79
CA ILE A 190 -4.75 6.67 7.93
C ILE A 190 -5.45 6.28 9.23
N ILE A 191 -5.27 5.03 9.67
CA ILE A 191 -5.87 4.52 10.92
C ILE A 191 -5.32 5.33 12.10
N GLY A 192 -4.00 5.47 12.20
CA GLY A 192 -3.35 6.27 13.23
C GLY A 192 -3.69 7.75 13.13
N ALA A 193 -3.82 8.28 11.91
CA ALA A 193 -4.15 9.68 11.69
C ALA A 193 -5.55 10.05 12.18
N GLU A 194 -6.56 9.23 11.84
CA GLU A 194 -7.94 9.42 12.27
C GLU A 194 -8.11 9.28 13.79
N LEU A 195 -7.35 8.36 14.40
CA LEU A 195 -7.29 8.17 15.86
C LEU A 195 -6.78 9.42 16.57
N LEU A 196 -5.70 10.02 16.07
CA LEU A 196 -5.03 11.14 16.72
C LEU A 196 -5.73 12.49 16.45
N VAL A 197 -6.22 12.70 15.24
CA VAL A 197 -6.96 13.93 14.86
C VAL A 197 -8.40 13.91 15.40
N LYS A 198 -8.92 12.74 15.80
CA LYS A 198 -10.27 12.54 16.33
C LYS A 198 -11.35 13.06 15.38
N THR A 199 -11.30 12.60 14.12
CA THR A 199 -12.37 12.91 13.16
C THR A 199 -13.69 12.29 13.57
N ASN A 200 -14.82 12.91 13.21
CA ASN A 200 -16.16 12.39 13.54
C ASN A 200 -16.51 11.06 12.87
N ILE A 201 -15.93 10.80 11.68
CA ILE A 201 -16.16 9.60 10.88
C ILE A 201 -14.82 9.16 10.30
N GLY A 202 -14.55 7.85 10.35
CA GLY A 202 -13.32 7.22 9.87
C GLY A 202 -13.18 5.82 10.46
N ILE A 203 -12.58 4.88 9.73
CA ILE A 203 -12.37 3.52 10.25
C ILE A 203 -11.43 3.53 11.46
N GLY A 204 -10.39 4.37 11.44
CA GLY A 204 -9.49 4.56 12.57
C GLY A 204 -10.23 5.13 13.77
N THR A 205 -11.06 6.15 13.58
CA THR A 205 -11.91 6.70 14.66
C THR A 205 -12.78 5.62 15.29
N TYR A 206 -13.48 4.82 14.47
CA TYR A 206 -14.42 3.80 14.97
C TYR A 206 -13.69 2.69 15.74
N LEU A 207 -12.58 2.18 15.19
CA LEU A 207 -11.76 1.18 15.89
C LEU A 207 -11.22 1.75 17.21
N GLY A 208 -10.79 3.02 17.23
CA GLY A 208 -10.37 3.70 18.46
C GLY A 208 -11.46 3.80 19.51
N PHE A 209 -12.69 4.11 19.09
CA PHE A 209 -13.85 4.14 19.97
C PHE A 209 -14.09 2.78 20.64
N LEU A 210 -14.09 1.69 19.85
CA LEU A 210 -14.23 0.33 20.39
C LEU A 210 -13.12 -0.03 21.38
N GLY A 211 -11.87 0.33 21.06
CA GLY A 211 -10.72 0.12 21.95
C GLY A 211 -10.85 0.88 23.26
N ASN A 212 -11.27 2.15 23.22
CA ASN A 212 -11.44 2.98 24.42
C ASN A 212 -12.58 2.49 25.32
N ASN A 213 -13.64 1.90 24.74
CA ASN A 213 -14.75 1.30 25.49
C ASN A 213 -14.46 -0.13 25.96
N GLN A 214 -13.26 -0.65 25.71
CA GLN A 214 -12.87 -2.03 26.04
C GLN A 214 -13.74 -3.09 25.34
N GLU A 215 -14.31 -2.75 24.20
CA GLU A 215 -15.09 -3.65 23.35
C GLU A 215 -14.15 -4.53 22.50
N ASN A 216 -13.20 -5.20 23.16
CA ASN A 216 -12.07 -5.90 22.54
C ASN A 216 -12.49 -6.91 21.46
N VAL A 217 -13.64 -7.56 21.67
CA VAL A 217 -14.20 -8.52 20.72
C VAL A 217 -14.71 -7.82 19.46
N ALA A 218 -15.49 -6.73 19.60
CA ALA A 218 -15.94 -5.93 18.46
C ALA A 218 -14.77 -5.28 17.71
N LEU A 219 -13.75 -4.81 18.44
CA LEU A 219 -12.52 -4.26 17.86
C LEU A 219 -11.81 -5.31 16.99
N ALA A 220 -11.60 -6.53 17.51
CA ALA A 220 -10.98 -7.62 16.75
C ALA A 220 -11.76 -7.92 15.46
N PHE A 221 -13.09 -7.94 15.52
CA PHE A 221 -13.92 -8.13 14.33
C PHE A 221 -13.86 -6.97 13.34
N GLY A 222 -13.85 -5.72 13.84
CA GLY A 222 -13.66 -4.54 12.99
C GLY A 222 -12.35 -4.60 12.21
N ILE A 223 -11.26 -5.05 12.86
CA ILE A 223 -9.95 -5.25 12.21
C ILE A 223 -10.04 -6.36 11.16
N ILE A 224 -10.68 -7.50 11.44
CA ILE A 224 -10.85 -8.59 10.46
C ILE A 224 -11.64 -8.13 9.23
N ILE A 225 -12.74 -7.38 9.42
CA ILE A 225 -13.52 -6.80 8.33
C ILE A 225 -12.66 -5.82 7.51
N LEU A 226 -11.90 -4.95 8.18
CA LEU A 226 -10.97 -4.04 7.50
C LEU A 226 -9.95 -4.82 6.65
N LEU A 227 -9.29 -5.83 7.19
CA LEU A 227 -8.34 -6.67 6.44
C LEU A 227 -8.99 -7.35 5.23
N MET A 228 -10.22 -7.85 5.36
CA MET A 228 -10.97 -8.42 4.24
C MET A 228 -11.26 -7.39 3.16
N LEU A 229 -11.67 -6.17 3.53
CA LEU A 229 -11.92 -5.08 2.58
C LEU A 229 -10.63 -4.65 1.86
N LEU A 230 -9.51 -4.54 2.58
CA LEU A 230 -8.20 -4.23 1.99
C LEU A 230 -7.74 -5.33 1.03
N TYR A 231 -7.95 -6.60 1.39
CA TYR A 231 -7.68 -7.73 0.48
C TYR A 231 -8.52 -7.66 -0.80
N ILE A 232 -9.80 -7.33 -0.69
CA ILE A 232 -10.69 -7.16 -1.84
C ILE A 232 -10.18 -6.03 -2.75
N ILE A 233 -9.80 -4.88 -2.18
CA ILE A 233 -9.20 -3.77 -2.95
C ILE A 233 -7.93 -4.24 -3.66
N ASN A 234 -7.02 -4.90 -2.94
CA ASN A 234 -5.77 -5.37 -3.53
C ASN A 234 -6.01 -6.36 -4.69
N ARG A 235 -6.97 -7.26 -4.51
CA ARG A 235 -7.30 -8.27 -5.51
C ARG A 235 -8.03 -7.72 -6.73
N LEU A 236 -8.93 -6.76 -6.55
CA LEU A 236 -9.78 -6.25 -7.63
C LEU A 236 -9.18 -5.04 -8.35
N ILE A 237 -8.33 -4.26 -7.68
CA ILE A 237 -7.78 -3.01 -8.20
C ILE A 237 -6.29 -3.21 -8.53
N TRP A 238 -5.47 -3.47 -7.52
CA TRP A 238 -4.01 -3.46 -7.67
C TRP A 238 -3.46 -4.60 -8.53
N LEU A 239 -3.92 -5.84 -8.30
CA LEU A 239 -3.45 -6.99 -9.08
C LEU A 239 -3.77 -6.87 -10.59
N PRO A 240 -5.01 -6.56 -11.01
CA PRO A 240 -5.32 -6.36 -12.43
C PRO A 240 -4.53 -5.19 -13.03
N LEU A 241 -4.41 -4.07 -12.33
CA LEU A 241 -3.62 -2.92 -12.79
C LEU A 241 -2.16 -3.31 -13.01
N LEU A 242 -1.54 -4.02 -12.06
CA LEU A 242 -0.16 -4.45 -12.17
C LEU A 242 0.03 -5.34 -13.41
N THR A 243 -0.81 -6.36 -13.59
CA THR A 243 -0.70 -7.27 -14.74
C THR A 243 -0.84 -6.55 -16.08
N LYS A 244 -1.81 -5.65 -16.20
CA LYS A 244 -2.06 -4.87 -17.42
C LYS A 244 -0.93 -3.91 -17.72
N VAL A 245 -0.35 -3.30 -16.69
CA VAL A 245 0.73 -2.33 -16.87
C VAL A 245 2.03 -3.04 -17.23
N THR A 246 2.33 -4.19 -16.60
CA THR A 246 3.54 -4.97 -16.90
C THR A 246 3.52 -5.62 -18.29
N SER A 247 2.34 -5.92 -18.86
CA SER A 247 2.29 -6.49 -20.21
C SER A 247 2.84 -5.55 -21.26
N TYR A 248 2.65 -4.23 -21.10
CA TYR A 248 3.22 -3.23 -22.01
C TYR A 248 4.76 -3.21 -22.01
N SER A 249 5.41 -3.72 -20.96
CA SER A 249 6.88 -3.79 -20.88
C SER A 249 7.46 -5.07 -21.49
N MET A 250 6.63 -6.08 -21.79
CA MET A 250 7.07 -7.42 -22.19
C MET A 250 6.76 -7.74 -23.66
N GLU A 251 5.98 -6.90 -24.35
CA GLU A 251 5.53 -7.14 -25.73
C GLU A 251 6.47 -6.56 -26.80
N ASP A 252 7.66 -6.06 -26.42
CA ASP A 252 8.70 -5.54 -27.34
C ASP A 252 10.02 -6.34 -27.29
#